data_AF-A0A3D3M6P1-F1
#
_entry.id   AF-A0A3D3M6P1-F1
#
_cell.length_a   1.000
_cell.length_b   1.000
_cell.length_c   1.000
_cell.angle_alpha   90.00
_cell.angle_beta   90.00
_cell.angle_gamma   90.00
#
_symmetry.space_group_name_H-M   'P 1'
#
loop_
_entity.id
_entity.type
_entity.pdbx_description
1 polymer ?
#
loop_
_entity_poly.entity_id
_entity_poly.type
_entity_poly.pdbx_seq_one_letter_code
_entity_poly.pdbx_strand_id
1 'polypeptide(L)'
;QSCHTNKCPTGVATQDGLRQRALVVPDKAERVFNFHRNTLKALAEMLAAAGLDHPSQLEAKHLVRRMSATEIKLFSQLHVFLKPGELLGGEISGEFYQRMWKMARADSFEPYSEAAA
;
A
#
# COMPACT_ATOMS: atom_id res chain seq x y z
N GLN A 1 -12.10 -4.63 20.89
CA GLN A 1 -12.13 -5.22 19.53
C GLN A 1 -13.10 -6.41 19.55
N SER A 2 -14.34 -6.25 19.08
CA SER A 2 -15.41 -7.27 19.15
C SER A 2 -16.14 -7.50 17.82
N CYS A 3 -15.59 -7.00 16.71
CA CYS A 3 -16.29 -6.96 15.42
C CYS A 3 -16.78 -8.33 14.93
N HIS A 4 -15.98 -9.39 15.12
CA HIS A 4 -16.34 -10.76 14.72
C HIS A 4 -17.40 -11.42 15.62
N THR A 5 -17.74 -10.84 16.77
CA THR A 5 -18.64 -11.45 17.76
C THR A 5 -20.10 -11.04 17.60
N ASN A 6 -20.41 -10.20 16.61
CA ASN A 6 -21.72 -9.56 16.44
C ASN A 6 -22.12 -8.60 17.59
N LYS A 7 -21.25 -8.32 18.58
CA LYS A 7 -21.52 -7.47 19.75
C LYS A 7 -20.91 -6.07 19.65
N CYS A 8 -20.88 -5.48 18.45
CA CYS A 8 -20.33 -4.15 18.24
C CYS A 8 -21.15 -3.09 19.00
N PRO A 9 -20.56 -2.32 19.93
CA PRO A 9 -21.31 -1.34 20.72
C PRO A 9 -21.70 -0.10 19.92
N THR A 10 -20.99 0.20 18.82
CA THR A 10 -21.26 1.36 17.97
C THR A 10 -22.25 1.05 16.85
N GLY A 11 -22.77 -0.18 16.77
CA GLY A 11 -23.75 -0.58 15.75
C GLY A 11 -23.17 -0.81 14.35
N VAL A 12 -21.85 -0.64 14.15
CA VAL A 12 -21.22 -0.75 12.82
C VAL A 12 -21.10 -2.20 12.37
N ALA A 13 -20.49 -3.06 13.19
CA ALA A 13 -20.22 -4.46 12.86
C ALA A 13 -21.18 -5.39 13.63
N THR A 14 -22.48 -5.28 13.35
CA THR A 14 -23.52 -6.12 13.96
C THR A 14 -24.74 -6.27 13.05
N GLN A 15 -25.39 -7.42 13.14
CA GLN A 15 -26.70 -7.73 12.53
C GLN A 15 -27.85 -7.62 13.55
N ASP A 16 -27.55 -7.29 14.81
CA ASP A 16 -28.55 -7.03 15.86
C ASP A 16 -29.19 -5.65 15.63
N GLY A 17 -30.48 -5.65 15.26
CA GLY A 17 -31.23 -4.45 14.95
C GLY A 17 -31.38 -3.46 16.13
N LEU A 18 -31.25 -3.91 17.38
CA LEU A 18 -31.22 -3.00 18.54
C LEU A 18 -29.87 -2.26 18.61
N ARG A 19 -28.77 -2.95 18.32
CA ARG A 19 -27.42 -2.36 18.35
C ARG A 19 -27.18 -1.45 17.16
N GLN A 20 -27.71 -1.77 15.98
CA GLN A 20 -27.61 -0.92 14.79
C GLN A 20 -28.19 0.48 15.02
N ARG A 21 -29.15 0.64 15.94
CA ARG A 21 -29.70 1.97 16.31
C ARG A 21 -28.66 2.91 16.92
N ALA A 22 -27.54 2.39 17.42
CA ALA A 22 -26.42 3.21 17.88
C ALA A 22 -25.70 3.93 16.71
N LEU A 23 -25.90 3.46 15.46
CA LEU A 23 -25.37 4.10 14.26
C LEU A 23 -26.28 5.25 13.80
N VAL A 24 -26.08 6.42 14.39
CA VAL A 24 -26.76 7.66 13.98
C VAL A 24 -26.10 8.21 12.71
N VAL A 25 -26.66 7.86 11.54
CA VAL A 25 -26.06 8.17 10.23
C VAL A 25 -25.75 9.66 10.03
N PRO A 26 -26.65 10.62 10.33
CA PRO A 26 -26.34 12.04 10.14
C PRO A 26 -25.11 12.53 10.93
N ASP A 27 -24.99 12.13 12.21
CA ASP A 27 -23.81 12.44 13.06
C ASP A 27 -22.53 11.81 12.49
N LYS A 28 -22.59 10.53 12.11
CA LYS A 28 -21.41 9.85 11.55
C LYS A 28 -20.99 10.42 10.20
N ALA A 29 -21.94 10.88 9.39
CA ALA A 29 -21.64 11.51 8.11
C ALA A 29 -20.81 12.79 8.29
N GLU A 30 -21.18 13.66 9.23
CA GLU A 30 -20.40 14.87 9.56
C GLU A 30 -19.00 14.52 10.04
N ARG A 31 -18.88 13.50 10.90
CA ARG A 31 -17.58 13.03 11.38
C ARG A 31 -16.70 12.47 10.28
N VAL A 32 -17.26 11.70 9.34
CA VAL A 32 -16.52 11.17 8.19
C VAL A 32 -16.09 12.30 7.26
N PHE A 33 -16.96 13.28 7.01
CA PHE A 33 -16.62 14.47 6.24
C PHE A 33 -15.43 15.22 6.85
N ASN A 34 -15.50 15.51 8.16
CA ASN A 34 -14.44 16.22 8.87
C ASN A 34 -13.14 15.41 8.91
N PHE A 35 -13.22 14.10 9.11
CA PHE A 35 -12.06 13.21 9.04
C PHE A 35 -11.38 13.31 7.67
N HIS A 36 -12.13 13.08 6.58
CA HIS A 36 -11.57 13.11 5.23
C HIS A 36 -10.98 14.48 4.87
N ARG A 37 -11.70 15.58 5.18
CA ARG A 37 -11.22 16.95 4.96
C ARG A 37 -9.90 17.21 5.68
N ASN A 38 -9.79 16.81 6.94
CA ASN A 38 -8.57 17.00 7.72
C ASN A 38 -7.44 16.09 7.25
N THR A 39 -7.74 14.86 6.80
CA THR A 39 -6.74 13.98 6.16
C THR A 39 -6.15 14.61 4.91
N LEU A 40 -6.98 15.20 4.03
CA LEU A 40 -6.50 15.87 2.82
C LEU A 40 -5.68 17.12 3.16
N LYS A 41 -6.08 17.88 4.18
CA LYS A 41 -5.31 19.04 4.65
C LYS A 41 -3.92 18.62 5.15
N ALA A 42 -3.84 17.61 6.01
CA ALA A 42 -2.59 17.10 6.52
C ALA A 42 -1.69 16.54 5.40
N LEU A 43 -2.28 15.83 4.43
CA LEU A 43 -1.56 15.35 3.26
C LEU A 43 -0.95 16.50 2.45
N ALA A 44 -1.73 17.56 2.20
CA ALA A 44 -1.25 18.74 1.47
C ALA A 44 -0.10 19.44 2.20
N GLU A 45 -0.19 19.60 3.53
CA GLU A 45 0.89 20.18 4.35
C GLU A 45 2.16 19.33 4.28
N MET A 46 2.05 18.00 4.35
CA MET A 46 3.18 17.08 4.22
C MET A 46 3.83 17.14 2.84
N LEU A 47 3.04 17.22 1.76
CA LEU A 47 3.55 17.32 0.39
C LEU A 47 4.26 18.65 0.15
N ALA A 48 3.67 19.76 0.59
CA ALA A 48 4.30 21.07 0.50
C ALA A 48 5.63 21.12 1.27
N ALA A 49 5.69 20.51 2.46
CA ALA A 49 6.93 20.39 3.23
C ALA A 49 8.00 19.54 2.52
N ALA A 50 7.59 18.59 1.69
CA ALA A 50 8.46 17.80 0.84
C ALA A 50 8.82 18.51 -0.50
N GLY A 51 8.31 19.73 -0.73
CA GLY A 51 8.53 20.49 -1.96
C GLY A 51 7.70 19.99 -3.15
N LEU A 52 6.56 19.34 -2.90
CA LEU A 52 5.68 18.77 -3.91
C LEU A 52 4.34 19.53 -3.97
N ASP A 53 3.84 19.77 -5.18
CA ASP A 53 2.58 20.45 -5.44
C ASP A 53 1.40 19.47 -5.53
N HIS A 54 1.66 18.19 -5.86
CA HIS A 54 0.61 17.18 -6.04
C HIS A 54 1.06 15.79 -5.57
N PRO A 55 0.16 14.96 -4.98
CA PRO A 55 0.51 13.62 -4.50
C PRO A 55 1.13 12.70 -5.58
N SER A 56 0.80 12.91 -6.86
CA SER A 56 1.36 12.12 -7.97
C SER A 56 2.85 12.36 -8.22
N GLN A 57 3.43 13.42 -7.64
CA GLN A 57 4.87 13.69 -7.69
C GLN A 57 5.63 12.92 -6.61
N LEU A 58 4.94 12.17 -5.74
CA LEU A 58 5.61 11.27 -4.80
C LEU A 58 6.39 10.20 -5.57
N GLU A 59 7.65 10.05 -5.21
CA GLU A 59 8.59 9.10 -5.78
C GLU A 59 9.25 8.34 -4.63
N ALA A 60 9.88 7.21 -4.93
CA ALA A 60 10.58 6.38 -3.95
C ALA A 60 11.70 7.12 -3.20
N LYS A 61 12.24 8.21 -3.76
CA LYS A 61 13.23 9.06 -3.08
C LYS A 61 12.64 9.91 -1.94
N HIS A 62 11.32 10.10 -1.91
CA HIS A 62 10.61 10.86 -0.85
C HIS A 62 10.24 9.97 0.35
N LEU A 63 10.41 8.65 0.24
CA LEU A 63 10.02 7.70 1.28
C LEU A 63 11.23 7.09 1.95
N VAL A 64 11.18 7.04 3.28
CA VAL A 64 12.24 6.52 4.14
C VAL A 64 11.74 5.30 4.89
N ARG A 65 12.54 4.22 4.90
CA ARG A 65 12.27 3.02 5.71
C ARG A 65 13.39 2.80 6.71
N ARG A 66 13.00 2.64 7.97
CA ARG A 66 13.88 2.13 9.02
C ARG A 66 14.01 0.61 8.86
N MET A 67 15.20 0.13 8.53
CA MET A 67 15.50 -1.30 8.32
C MET A 67 15.91 -1.98 9.63
N SER A 68 16.57 -1.24 10.52
CA SER A 68 16.97 -1.70 11.85
C SER A 68 17.02 -0.51 12.81
N ALA A 69 17.45 -0.74 14.06
CA ALA A 69 17.64 0.35 15.02
C ALA A 69 18.62 1.42 14.50
N THR A 70 19.64 1.02 13.73
CA THR A 70 20.74 1.87 13.27
C THR A 70 20.71 2.18 11.79
N GLU A 71 19.90 1.47 11.00
CA GLU A 71 19.89 1.60 9.54
C GLU A 71 18.57 2.20 9.03
N ILE A 72 18.70 3.26 8.24
CA ILE A 72 17.62 3.94 7.54
C ILE A 72 18.01 4.03 6.07
N LYS A 73 17.11 3.66 5.17
CA LYS A 73 17.31 3.73 3.71
C LYS A 73 16.14 4.40 3.02
N LEU A 74 16.41 5.03 1.89
CA LEU A 74 15.35 5.48 0.99
C LEU A 74 14.70 4.28 0.31
N PHE A 75 13.42 4.37 -0.04
CA PHE A 75 12.76 3.34 -0.84
C PHE A 75 13.47 3.16 -2.20
N SER A 76 14.00 4.25 -2.77
CA SER A 76 14.78 4.22 -4.01
C SER A 76 16.05 3.36 -3.93
N GLN A 77 16.57 3.12 -2.72
CA GLN A 77 17.74 2.26 -2.47
C GLN A 77 17.36 0.81 -2.16
N LEU A 78 16.11 0.59 -1.74
CA LEU A 78 15.62 -0.73 -1.30
C LEU A 78 14.93 -1.51 -2.41
N HIS A 79 14.37 -0.82 -3.40
CA HIS A 79 13.59 -1.42 -4.46
C HIS A 79 14.27 -1.23 -5.82
N VAL A 80 14.14 -2.24 -6.68
CA VAL A 80 14.50 -2.17 -8.09
C VAL A 80 13.27 -1.68 -8.86
N PHE A 81 13.42 -0.61 -9.62
CA PHE A 81 12.36 -0.01 -10.44
C PHE A 81 12.64 -0.33 -11.91
N LEU A 82 11.89 -1.29 -12.45
CA LEU A 82 11.99 -1.69 -13.84
C LEU A 82 11.46 -0.59 -14.75
N LYS A 83 12.15 -0.34 -15.86
CA LYS A 83 11.64 0.50 -16.95
C LYS A 83 10.58 -0.26 -17.74
N PRO A 84 9.64 0.45 -18.40
CA PRO A 84 8.72 -0.18 -19.33
C PRO A 84 9.46 -1.03 -20.37
N GLY A 85 9.06 -2.29 -20.50
CA GLY A 85 9.66 -3.24 -21.45
C GLY A 85 10.97 -3.90 -21.01
N GLU A 86 11.54 -3.55 -19.85
CA GLU A 86 12.85 -4.06 -19.40
C GLU A 86 12.89 -5.59 -19.27
N LEU A 87 11.80 -6.20 -18.80
CA LEU A 87 11.68 -7.66 -18.70
C LEU A 87 11.71 -8.36 -20.07
N LEU A 88 11.26 -7.66 -21.12
CA LEU A 88 11.18 -8.20 -22.47
C LEU A 88 12.51 -8.06 -23.23
N GLY A 89 13.38 -7.14 -22.81
CA GLY A 89 14.61 -6.78 -23.50
C GLY A 89 15.81 -7.71 -23.27
N GLY A 90 15.68 -8.72 -22.41
CA GLY A 90 16.74 -9.70 -22.11
C GLY A 90 17.79 -9.23 -21.08
N GLU A 91 18.04 -7.93 -20.99
CA GLU A 91 18.91 -7.32 -19.97
C GLU A 91 18.06 -6.68 -18.86
N ILE A 92 17.88 -7.40 -17.75
CA ILE A 92 17.14 -6.92 -16.57
C ILE A 92 18.13 -6.43 -15.52
N SER A 93 17.97 -5.20 -15.06
CA SER A 93 18.77 -4.68 -13.95
C SER A 93 18.37 -5.37 -12.63
N GLY A 94 19.33 -6.04 -11.99
CA GLY A 94 19.15 -6.69 -10.69
C GLY A 94 18.78 -8.17 -10.75
N GLU A 95 19.40 -8.94 -9.85
CA GLU A 95 19.31 -10.41 -9.79
C GLU A 95 17.88 -10.90 -9.54
N PHE A 96 17.11 -10.19 -8.68
CA PHE A 96 15.80 -10.65 -8.24
C PHE A 96 14.82 -10.81 -9.41
N TYR A 97 14.56 -9.74 -10.16
CA TYR A 97 13.60 -9.78 -11.25
C TYR A 97 14.11 -10.63 -12.41
N GLN A 98 15.42 -10.65 -12.67
CA GLN A 98 15.99 -11.53 -13.68
C GLN A 98 15.72 -13.00 -13.38
N ARG A 99 15.95 -13.44 -12.14
CA ARG A 99 15.68 -14.82 -11.71
C ARG A 99 14.20 -15.15 -11.77
N MET A 100 13.35 -14.28 -11.22
CA MET A 100 11.89 -14.49 -11.22
C MET A 100 11.33 -14.54 -12.65
N TRP A 101 11.83 -13.69 -13.56
CA TRP A 101 11.39 -13.65 -14.94
C TRP A 101 11.78 -14.91 -15.72
N LYS A 102 13.01 -15.42 -15.51
CA LYS A 102 13.45 -16.71 -16.11
C LYS A 102 12.61 -17.91 -15.66
N MET A 103 12.09 -17.87 -14.44
CA MET A 103 11.22 -18.92 -13.90
C MET A 103 9.76 -18.76 -14.34
N ALA A 104 9.37 -17.59 -14.84
CA ALA A 104 7.98 -17.26 -15.14
C ALA A 104 7.50 -17.94 -16.42
N ARG A 105 6.22 -18.33 -16.42
CA ARG A 105 5.54 -18.97 -17.54
C ARG A 105 4.20 -18.29 -17.79
N ALA A 106 3.84 -18.11 -19.05
CA ALA A 106 2.54 -17.52 -19.41
C ALA A 106 1.38 -18.53 -19.29
N ASP A 107 1.69 -19.82 -19.33
CA ASP A 107 0.75 -20.93 -19.39
C ASP A 107 0.57 -21.67 -18.04
N SER A 108 1.35 -21.30 -17.01
CA SER A 108 1.29 -21.96 -15.71
C SER A 108 1.68 -21.01 -14.57
N PHE A 109 1.11 -21.25 -13.38
CA PHE A 109 1.54 -20.62 -12.13
C PHE A 109 2.71 -21.35 -11.45
N GLU A 110 3.09 -22.53 -11.95
CA GLU A 110 4.27 -23.25 -11.49
C GLU A 110 5.55 -22.69 -12.13
N PRO A 111 6.66 -22.57 -11.38
CA PRO A 111 7.90 -22.06 -11.93
C PRO A 111 8.53 -23.05 -12.92
N TYR A 112 9.28 -22.53 -13.88
CA TYR A 112 10.19 -23.34 -14.67
C TYR A 112 11.29 -23.93 -13.77
N SER A 113 11.39 -25.25 -13.66
CA SER A 113 12.41 -25.91 -12.85
C SER A 113 13.69 -26.15 -13.67
N GLU A 114 14.81 -25.53 -13.29
CA GLU A 114 16.16 -25.89 -13.76
C GLU A 114 16.68 -27.19 -13.09
N ALA A 115 15.82 -28.17 -12.79
CA ALA A 115 16.21 -29.43 -12.15
C ALA A 115 16.44 -30.59 -13.15
N ALA A 116 16.79 -30.27 -14.40
CA ALA A 116 17.13 -31.26 -15.41
C ALA A 116 18.18 -30.70 -16.40
N ALA A 117 19.40 -30.47 -15.91
CA ALA A 117 20.64 -30.52 -16.70
C ALA A 117 21.82 -30.83 -15.76
#